data_AF-A0A2I0CP06-F1
#
_entry.id   AF-A0A2I0CP06-F1
#
_cell.length_a   1.000
_cell.length_b   1.000
_cell.length_c   1.000
_cell.angle_alpha   90.00
_cell.angle_beta   90.00
_cell.angle_gamma   90.00
#
_symmetry.space_group_name_H-M   'P 1'
#
loop_
_entity.id
_entity.type
_entity.pdbx_description
1 polymer ?
#
loop_
_entity_poly.entity_id
_entity_poly.type
_entity_poly.pdbx_seq_one_letter_code
_entity_poly.pdbx_strand_id
1 'polypeptide(L)' 'MSTEVREAVGGQPVDRVAQPLMEYVTPEERLILRFYRQLGEAEQMFMRRAIEAMASRMSSA' A
#
# COMPACT_ATOMS: atom_id res chain seq x y z
N MET A 1 -10.03 37.78 6.34
CA MET A 1 -9.26 36.55 6.06
C MET A 1 -10.10 35.36 6.47
N SER A 2 -10.99 34.91 5.57
CA SER A 2 -11.78 33.70 5.78
C SER A 2 -11.54 32.82 4.56
N THR A 3 -10.68 31.83 4.70
CA THR A 3 -10.39 30.87 3.64
C THR A 3 -11.56 29.88 3.58
N GLU A 4 -12.45 30.09 2.62
CA GLU A 4 -13.46 29.10 2.25
C GLU A 4 -12.76 27.84 1.75
N VAL A 5 -12.75 26.82 2.60
CA VAL A 5 -12.29 25.48 2.24
C VAL A 5 -13.31 24.91 1.26
N ARG A 6 -12.95 24.92 -0.03
CA ARG A 6 -13.67 24.20 -1.07
C ARG A 6 -13.55 22.70 -0.79
N GLU A 7 -14.54 22.16 -0.10
CA GLU A 7 -14.77 20.73 -0.01
C GLU A 7 -14.80 20.15 -1.43
N ALA A 8 -13.82 19.31 -1.74
CA ALA A 8 -13.83 18.50 -2.95
C ALA A 8 -14.92 17.44 -2.79
N VAL A 9 -16.15 17.78 -3.17
CA VAL A 9 -17.20 16.80 -3.45
C VAL A 9 -16.77 16.04 -4.70
N GLY A 10 -15.93 15.03 -4.50
CA GLY A 10 -15.64 14.03 -5.51
C GLY A 10 -16.89 13.19 -5.72
N GLY A 11 -17.68 13.52 -6.73
CA GLY A 11 -18.79 12.69 -7.18
C GLY A 11 -18.25 11.31 -7.57
N GLN A 12 -18.48 10.31 -6.73
CA GLN A 12 -18.19 8.92 -7.03
C GLN A 12 -19.17 8.47 -8.12
N PRO A 13 -18.73 8.15 -9.36
CA PRO A 13 -19.63 7.65 -10.37
C PRO A 13 -20.19 6.30 -9.88
N VAL A 14 -21.51 6.17 -9.90
CA VAL A 14 -22.30 4.99 -9.49
C VAL A 14 -22.20 3.87 -10.51
N ASP A 15 -21.11 3.82 -11.28
CA ASP A 15 -20.78 2.62 -12.03
C ASP A 15 -20.12 1.67 -11.04
N ARG A 16 -20.64 0.45 -10.98
CA ARG A 16 -20.05 -0.66 -10.23
C ARG A 16 -18.69 -0.97 -10.84
N VAL A 17 -17.69 -0.15 -10.53
CA VAL A 17 -16.30 -0.55 -10.60
C VAL A 17 -16.22 -1.67 -9.59
N ALA A 18 -16.22 -2.90 -10.08
CA ALA A 18 -15.83 -4.05 -9.27
C ALA A 18 -14.46 -3.68 -8.72
N GLN A 19 -14.42 -3.19 -7.48
CA GLN A 19 -13.16 -3.00 -6.80
C GLN A 19 -12.49 -4.36 -6.90
N PRO A 20 -11.22 -4.43 -7.36
CA PRO A 20 -10.48 -5.67 -7.27
C PRO A 20 -10.73 -6.21 -5.87
N LEU A 21 -10.92 -7.52 -5.71
CA LEU A 21 -10.90 -8.14 -4.39
C LEU A 21 -9.53 -7.82 -3.78
N MET A 22 -9.45 -6.66 -3.14
CA MET A 22 -8.31 -6.25 -2.37
C MET A 22 -8.39 -7.18 -1.18
N GLU A 23 -7.43 -8.09 -1.10
CA GLU A 23 -7.15 -8.79 0.14
C GLU A 23 -7.17 -7.75 1.25
N TYR A 24 -7.93 -8.05 2.30
CA TYR A 24 -8.13 -7.11 3.39
C TYR A 24 -6.78 -6.92 4.09
N VAL A 25 -6.16 -5.78 3.83
CA VAL A 25 -4.89 -5.40 4.46
C VAL A 25 -5.19 -4.90 5.87
N THR A 26 -4.66 -5.62 6.86
CA THR A 26 -4.70 -5.23 8.28
C THR A 26 -4.08 -3.85 8.50
N PRO A 27 -4.41 -3.15 9.60
CA PRO A 27 -3.77 -1.88 9.93
C PRO A 27 -2.23 -1.95 9.96
N GLU A 28 -1.69 -3.04 10.47
CA GLU A 28 -0.25 -3.30 10.58
C GLU A 28 0.39 -3.47 9.19
N GLU A 29 -0.17 -4.31 8.33
CA GLU A 29 0.32 -4.49 6.95
C GLU A 29 0.22 -3.18 6.16
N ARG A 30 -0.80 -2.36 6.42
CA ARG A 30 -0.94 -1.04 5.79
C ARG A 30 0.18 -0.09 6.19
N LEU A 31 0.66 -0.16 7.44
CA LEU A 31 1.82 0.60 7.89
C LEU A 31 3.10 0.14 7.19
N ILE A 32 3.29 -1.18 7.04
CA ILE A 32 4.44 -1.75 6.32
C ILE A 32 4.44 -1.29 4.85
N LEU A 33 3.29 -1.37 4.17
CA LEU A 33 3.16 -0.88 2.80
C LEU A 33 3.41 0.62 2.67
N ARG A 34 2.94 1.41 3.65
CA ARG A 34 3.20 2.86 3.68
C ARG A 34 4.69 3.14 3.83
N PHE A 35 5.37 2.44 4.74
CA PHE A 35 6.81 2.55 4.94
C PHE A 35 7.58 2.16 3.68
N TYR A 36 7.23 1.03 3.06
CA TYR A 36 7.87 0.57 1.82
C TYR A 36 7.78 1.60 0.69
N ARG A 37 6.62 2.26 0.54
CA ARG A 37 6.41 3.32 -0.47
C ARG A 37 7.21 4.60 -0.21
N GLN A 38 7.67 4.83 1.01
CA GLN A 38 8.50 5.98 1.37
C GLN A 38 9.99 5.75 1.10
N LEU A 39 10.39 4.49 0.87
CA LEU A 39 11.77 4.13 0.55
C LEU A 39 12.12 4.51 -0.89
N GLY A 40 13.40 4.81 -1.12
CA GLY A 40 13.99 4.94 -2.44
C GLY A 40 14.09 3.59 -3.16
N GLU A 41 14.31 3.61 -4.47
CA GLU A 41 14.34 2.42 -5.31
C GLU A 41 15.38 1.37 -4.85
N ALA A 42 16.58 1.81 -4.47
CA ALA A 42 17.62 0.92 -3.98
C ALA A 42 17.23 0.19 -2.68
N GLU A 43 16.56 0.90 -1.76
CA GLU A 43 16.09 0.37 -0.48
C GLU A 43 14.92 -0.59 -0.69
N GLN A 44 14.00 -0.25 -1.61
CA GLN A 44 12.91 -1.13 -2.00
C GLN A 44 13.42 -2.45 -2.60
N MET A 45 14.44 -2.39 -3.47
CA MET A 45 15.08 -3.58 -4.03
C MET A 45 15.77 -4.42 -2.97
N PHE A 46 16.45 -3.78 -2.01
CA PHE A 46 17.07 -4.48 -0.89
C PHE A 46 16.02 -5.21 -0.05
N MET A 47 14.96 -4.52 0.35
CA MET A 47 13.86 -5.09 1.15
C MET A 47 13.20 -6.28 0.43
N ARG A 48 12.98 -6.16 -0.88
CA ARG A 48 12.44 -7.25 -1.70
C ARG A 48 13.32 -8.50 -1.62
N ARG A 49 14.63 -8.36 -1.86
CA ARG A 49 15.58 -9.48 -1.81
C ARG A 49 15.66 -10.10 -0.43
N ALA A 50 15.63 -9.29 0.63
CA ALA A 50 15.64 -9.78 2.00
C ALA A 50 14.40 -10.63 2.30
N ILE A 51 13.21 -10.15 1.91
CA ILE A 51 11.94 -10.88 2.08
C ILE A 51 11.96 -12.19 1.28
N GLU A 52 12.39 -12.15 0.02
CA GLU A 52 12.52 -13.35 -0.83
C GLU A 52 13.46 -14.39 -0.21
N ALA A 53 14.60 -13.96 0.33
CA ALA A 53 15.56 -14.85 0.99
C ALA A 53 15.00 -15.47 2.30
N MET A 54 14.25 -14.69 3.09
CA MET A 54 13.59 -15.20 4.29
C MET A 54 12.51 -16.23 3.94
N ALA A 55 11.67 -15.93 2.95
CA ALA A 55 10.64 -16.84 2.47
C ALA A 55 11.24 -18.16 1.95
N SER A 56 12.34 -18.08 1.19
CA SER A 56 13.03 -19.27 0.66
C SER A 56 13.61 -20.16 1.76
N ARG A 57 14.06 -19.58 2.89
CA ARG A 57 14.51 -20.36 4.05
C ARG A 57 13.35 -21.05 4.76
N MET A 58 12.21 -20.38 4.87
CA MET A 58 11.02 -20.93 5.50
C MET A 58 10.39 -22.08 4.70
N SER A 59 10.45 -22.03 3.36
CA SER A 59 9.94 -23.10 2.50
C SER A 59 10.85 -24.32 2.39
N SER A 60 12.06 -24.23 2.94
CA SER A 60 13.07 -25.32 2.91
C SER A 60 13.15 -26.08 4.24
N ALA A 61 12.30 -25.74 5.20
CA ALA A 61 12.15 -26.39 6.51
C ALA A 61 10.85 -27.18 6.56
#